data_AF-A0A6A3PJH5-F1
#
_entry.id   AF-A0A6A3PJH5-F1
#
_cell.length_a   1.000
_cell.length_b   1.000
_cell.length_c   1.000
_cell.angle_alpha   90.00
_cell.angle_beta   90.00
_cell.angle_gamma   90.00
#
_symmetry.space_group_name_H-M   'P 1'
#
loop_
_entity.id
_entity.type
_entity.pdbx_description
1 polymer ?
#
loop_
_entity_poly.entity_id
_entity_poly.type
_entity_poly.pdbx_seq_one_letter_code
_entity_poly.pdbx_strand_id
1 'polypeptide(L)'
;MTIDQAELDLSRVNMLDDSDEINSLILKRVAPRDRLDIVHARRGLPTLDHKFLIGELDDLLRTEEGLIHASYGADEYAADLTPQDEDADITLSRPVRYTRVASGAAVDMAYARILQAADVELLDSADRPLLVLMQTSNREAFVKWSNTHRELLCIPVTRKRRAEVSELHPWLMDNYVAMRHLHAYLPYAVLEIKSWPIALIIKWGKAEVFCEQMAALLRISGDMEQKNEARKYCSEWHDACMAPGLSTTAAQALAQSPDRWKRLEHWIPASCGRARPPDISDLEWNVL
;
A
#
# COMPACT_ATOMS: atom_id res chain seq x y z
N MET A 1 32.17 45.51 -13.22
CA MET A 1 33.38 44.68 -13.17
C MET A 1 32.96 43.22 -13.30
N THR A 2 33.01 42.69 -14.51
CA THR A 2 32.74 41.28 -14.81
C THR A 2 34.01 40.50 -14.49
N ILE A 3 34.05 39.87 -13.32
CA ILE A 3 35.04 38.84 -13.01
C ILE A 3 34.71 37.66 -13.91
N ASP A 4 35.69 37.19 -14.68
CA ASP A 4 35.53 36.05 -15.57
C ASP A 4 35.22 34.81 -14.72
N GLN A 5 33.98 34.33 -14.77
CA GLN A 5 33.46 33.27 -13.87
C GLN A 5 34.23 31.93 -14.01
N ALA A 6 35.04 31.80 -15.07
CA ALA A 6 35.90 30.64 -15.33
C ALA A 6 37.15 30.58 -14.43
N GLU A 7 37.71 31.71 -13.99
CA GLU A 7 38.92 31.78 -13.15
C GLU A 7 38.65 31.79 -11.65
N LEU A 8 37.37 31.80 -11.25
CA LEU A 8 37.01 31.84 -9.83
C LEU A 8 37.35 30.51 -9.14
N ASP A 9 38.14 30.56 -8.07
CA ASP A 9 38.45 29.41 -7.22
C ASP A 9 37.26 29.06 -6.34
N LEU A 10 36.65 27.89 -6.58
CA LEU A 10 35.47 27.39 -5.88
C LEU A 10 35.71 27.20 -4.38
N SER A 11 36.96 27.02 -3.95
CA SER A 11 37.30 26.85 -2.52
C SER A 11 37.15 28.13 -1.70
N ARG A 12 37.07 29.28 -2.36
CA ARG A 12 36.92 30.61 -1.73
C ARG A 12 35.47 31.13 -1.78
N VAL A 13 34.57 30.37 -2.40
CA VAL A 13 33.15 30.71 -2.55
C VAL A 13 32.36 30.16 -1.36
N ASN A 14 31.56 31.00 -0.72
CA ASN A 14 30.63 30.53 0.30
C ASN A 14 29.47 29.77 -0.36
N MET A 15 29.59 28.45 -0.47
CA MET A 15 28.57 27.59 -1.07
C MET A 15 27.24 27.57 -0.29
N LEU A 16 27.21 28.10 0.93
CA LEU A 16 25.99 28.19 1.74
C LEU A 16 25.17 29.46 1.47
N ASP A 17 25.70 30.42 0.70
CA ASP A 17 24.96 31.63 0.34
C ASP A 17 23.92 31.35 -0.77
N ASP A 18 22.65 31.67 -0.51
CA ASP A 18 21.51 31.38 -1.40
C ASP A 18 21.23 32.49 -2.43
N SER A 19 22.22 33.31 -2.74
CA SER A 19 22.12 34.35 -3.76
C SER A 19 22.08 33.76 -5.18
N ASP A 20 21.37 34.44 -6.09
CA ASP A 20 21.17 34.01 -7.49
C ASP A 20 22.50 33.86 -8.26
N GLU A 21 23.51 34.63 -7.87
CA GLU A 21 24.86 34.64 -8.43
C GLU A 21 25.60 33.34 -8.08
N ILE A 22 25.52 32.90 -6.83
CA ILE A 22 26.14 31.66 -6.33
C ILE A 22 25.38 30.44 -6.87
N ASN A 23 24.05 30.50 -6.93
CA ASN A 23 23.21 29.45 -7.52
C ASN A 23 23.54 29.19 -8.98
N SER A 24 23.72 30.27 -9.76
CA SER A 24 24.15 30.19 -11.16
C SER A 24 25.54 29.56 -11.32
N LEU A 25 26.43 29.78 -10.37
CA LEU A 25 27.80 29.24 -10.37
C LEU A 25 27.83 27.76 -9.98
N ILE A 26 27.06 27.36 -8.97
CA ILE A 26 26.88 25.95 -8.54
C ILE A 26 26.28 25.11 -9.67
N LEU A 27 25.23 25.62 -10.34
CA LEU A 27 24.59 24.93 -11.46
C LEU A 27 25.51 24.72 -12.68
N LYS A 28 26.54 25.56 -12.85
CA LYS A 28 27.48 25.47 -13.97
C LYS A 28 28.71 24.62 -13.66
N ARG A 29 29.22 24.65 -12.42
CA ARG A 29 30.58 24.15 -12.11
C ARG A 29 30.65 23.00 -11.12
N VAL A 30 29.56 22.70 -10.39
CA VAL A 30 29.53 21.64 -9.37
C VAL A 30 28.85 20.39 -9.95
N ALA A 31 29.24 19.17 -9.59
CA ALA A 31 28.57 17.96 -10.08
C ALA A 31 27.15 17.85 -9.51
N PRO A 32 26.16 17.31 -10.25
CA PRO A 32 24.76 17.28 -9.81
C PRO A 32 24.51 16.74 -8.39
N ARG A 33 25.33 15.79 -7.92
CA ARG A 33 25.22 15.24 -6.56
C ARG A 33 25.74 16.19 -5.48
N ASP A 34 26.91 16.78 -5.66
CA ASP A 34 27.47 17.76 -4.72
C ASP A 34 26.55 18.99 -4.59
N ARG A 35 25.80 19.32 -5.65
CA ARG A 35 24.73 20.35 -5.58
C ARG A 35 23.64 19.97 -4.58
N LEU A 36 23.25 18.71 -4.53
CA LEU A 36 22.22 18.22 -3.61
C LEU A 36 22.69 18.30 -2.16
N ASP A 37 23.95 17.96 -1.89
CA ASP A 37 24.53 18.06 -0.55
C ASP A 37 24.66 19.53 -0.09
N ILE A 38 24.97 20.46 -1.01
CA ILE A 38 24.91 21.90 -0.73
C ILE A 38 23.49 22.36 -0.39
N VAL A 39 22.48 21.89 -1.14
CA VAL A 39 21.07 22.19 -0.87
C VAL A 39 20.64 21.64 0.49
N HIS A 40 21.04 20.40 0.83
CA HIS A 40 20.78 19.81 2.13
C HIS A 40 21.41 20.63 3.26
N ALA A 41 22.69 21.00 3.12
CA ALA A 41 23.40 21.82 4.10
C ALA A 41 22.72 23.19 4.33
N ARG A 42 22.27 23.87 3.27
CA ARG A 42 21.52 25.14 3.38
C ARG A 42 20.18 24.99 4.10
N ARG A 43 19.55 23.84 3.96
CA ARG A 43 18.25 23.52 4.57
C ARG A 43 18.39 22.89 5.95
N GLY A 44 19.61 22.71 6.46
CA GLY A 44 19.87 22.01 7.72
C GLY A 44 19.48 20.53 7.67
N LEU A 45 19.39 19.96 6.48
CA LEU A 45 19.06 18.55 6.27
C LEU A 45 20.34 17.70 6.32
N PRO A 46 20.27 16.48 6.87
CA PRO A 46 21.39 15.57 6.87
C PRO A 46 21.80 15.21 5.43
N THR A 47 23.11 15.19 5.16
CA THR A 47 23.69 14.73 3.90
C THR A 47 23.95 13.23 3.96
N LEU A 48 23.68 12.52 2.87
CA LEU A 48 23.87 11.07 2.80
C LEU A 48 25.36 10.78 2.50
N ASP A 49 26.04 10.02 3.36
CA ASP A 49 27.44 9.64 3.14
C ASP A 49 27.54 8.49 2.11
N HIS A 50 28.40 8.69 1.09
CA HIS A 50 28.71 7.74 0.02
C HIS A 50 29.08 6.34 0.54
N LYS A 51 29.69 6.23 1.73
CA LYS A 51 30.20 4.96 2.23
C LYS A 51 29.13 3.90 2.51
N PHE A 52 27.88 4.32 2.75
CA PHE A 52 26.78 3.41 3.08
C PHE A 52 25.93 3.00 1.87
N LEU A 53 26.12 3.64 0.71
CA LEU A 53 25.25 3.46 -0.46
C LEU A 53 25.55 2.24 -1.33
N ILE A 54 26.71 1.58 -1.17
CA ILE A 54 27.17 0.54 -2.12
C ILE A 54 26.97 -0.89 -1.59
N GLY A 55 26.78 -1.08 -0.29
CA GLY A 55 26.67 -2.42 0.32
C GLY A 55 25.36 -2.68 1.06
N GLU A 56 24.84 -1.69 1.77
CA GLU A 56 23.76 -1.87 2.75
C GLU A 56 22.48 -1.10 2.37
N LEU A 57 22.37 -0.65 1.13
CA LEU A 57 21.20 0.14 0.71
C LEU A 57 19.91 -0.68 0.79
N ASP A 58 19.95 -1.95 0.36
CA ASP A 58 18.77 -2.82 0.42
C ASP A 58 18.38 -3.15 1.86
N ASP A 59 19.37 -3.33 2.75
CA ASP A 59 19.12 -3.60 4.18
C ASP A 59 18.63 -2.36 4.91
N LEU A 60 19.17 -1.18 4.57
CA LEU A 60 18.72 0.11 5.10
C LEU A 60 17.32 0.45 4.61
N LEU A 61 17.03 0.22 3.32
CA LEU A 61 15.68 0.38 2.77
C LEU A 61 14.69 -0.60 3.43
N ARG A 62 15.09 -1.85 3.66
CA ARG A 62 14.26 -2.84 4.37
C ARG A 62 14.02 -2.43 5.82
N THR A 63 15.03 -1.88 6.49
CA THR A 63 14.93 -1.40 7.88
C THR A 63 14.01 -0.19 7.97
N GLU A 64 14.19 0.80 7.08
CA GLU A 64 13.32 1.98 7.01
C GLU A 64 11.88 1.59 6.62
N GLU A 65 11.71 0.66 5.67
CA GLU A 65 10.39 0.10 5.33
C GLU A 65 9.74 -0.54 6.56
N GLY A 66 10.48 -1.34 7.34
CA GLY A 66 10.02 -1.92 8.59
C GLY A 66 9.63 -0.88 9.65
N LEU A 67 10.43 0.19 9.80
CA LEU A 67 10.13 1.30 10.72
C LEU A 67 8.88 2.07 10.31
N ILE A 68 8.68 2.27 9.00
CA ILE A 68 7.49 2.89 8.45
C ILE A 68 6.27 2.00 8.70
N HIS A 69 6.35 0.70 8.43
CA HIS A 69 5.27 -0.26 8.72
C HIS A 69 4.92 -0.28 10.22
N ALA A 70 5.92 -0.32 11.10
CA ALA A 70 5.74 -0.24 12.55
C ALA A 70 5.03 1.06 12.98
N SER A 71 5.37 2.18 12.35
CA SER A 71 4.72 3.48 12.62
C SER A 71 3.25 3.53 12.17
N TYR A 72 2.85 2.71 11.19
CA TYR A 72 1.46 2.53 10.75
C TYR A 72 0.72 1.40 11.50
N GLY A 73 1.34 0.80 12.53
CA GLY A 73 0.73 -0.29 13.29
C GLY A 73 0.85 -1.67 12.63
N ALA A 74 1.61 -1.79 11.54
CA ALA A 74 2.10 -3.07 11.05
C ALA A 74 3.33 -3.45 11.89
N ASP A 75 3.12 -4.26 12.92
CA ASP A 75 4.17 -4.77 13.79
C ASP A 75 5.24 -5.58 13.03
N GLU A 76 6.33 -5.94 13.71
CA GLU A 76 7.43 -6.77 13.17
C GLU A 76 6.90 -8.07 12.52
N TYR A 77 5.77 -8.58 13.01
CA TYR A 77 5.04 -9.74 12.49
C TYR A 77 4.18 -9.49 11.24
N ALA A 78 3.88 -8.23 10.89
CA ALA A 78 3.24 -7.83 9.64
C ALA A 78 4.25 -7.50 8.53
N ALA A 79 5.49 -7.16 8.90
CA ALA A 79 6.58 -6.90 7.96
C ALA A 79 7.12 -8.20 7.32
N ASP A 80 7.10 -9.32 8.05
CA ASP A 80 7.53 -10.63 7.56
C ASP A 80 6.50 -11.35 6.65
N LEU A 81 5.46 -10.65 6.19
CA LEU A 81 4.55 -11.15 5.15
C LEU A 81 5.18 -11.11 3.74
N THR A 82 6.41 -11.62 3.61
CA THR A 82 6.73 -12.44 2.44
C THR A 82 6.52 -13.89 2.87
N PRO A 83 5.49 -14.60 2.35
CA PRO A 83 5.28 -15.99 2.72
C PRO A 83 6.46 -16.82 2.18
N GLN A 84 7.42 -17.12 3.05
CA GLN A 84 8.20 -18.36 2.96
C GLN A 84 7.35 -19.49 3.52
N ASP A 85 6.24 -19.80 2.84
CA ASP A 85 5.49 -21.03 3.04
C ASP A 85 5.76 -21.92 1.82
N GLU A 86 6.61 -22.93 1.98
CA GLU A 86 6.94 -23.94 0.96
C GLU A 86 5.77 -24.87 0.61
N ASP A 87 4.54 -24.61 1.09
CA ASP A 87 3.34 -25.42 0.78
C ASP A 87 2.08 -24.59 0.46
N ALA A 88 2.20 -23.28 0.23
CA ALA A 88 1.11 -22.48 -0.32
C ALA A 88 1.10 -22.60 -1.85
N ASP A 89 0.13 -23.37 -2.36
CA ASP A 89 -0.25 -23.48 -3.78
C ASP A 89 -0.08 -22.14 -4.51
N ILE A 90 1.01 -22.03 -5.28
CA ILE A 90 1.39 -20.91 -6.16
C ILE A 90 0.97 -19.55 -5.59
N THR A 91 1.75 -18.99 -4.65
CA THR A 91 1.62 -17.58 -4.27
C THR A 91 1.67 -16.72 -5.53
N LEU A 92 0.50 -16.26 -5.98
CA LEU A 92 0.35 -15.40 -7.14
C LEU A 92 1.22 -14.16 -6.94
N SER A 93 2.32 -14.07 -7.67
CA SER A 93 3.25 -12.96 -7.53
C SER A 93 2.50 -11.64 -7.75
N ARG A 94 2.81 -10.65 -6.90
CA ARG A 94 2.17 -9.33 -7.03
C ARG A 94 2.40 -8.83 -8.45
N PRO A 95 1.35 -8.43 -9.17
CA PRO A 95 1.52 -8.04 -10.55
C PRO A 95 2.28 -6.73 -10.65
N VAL A 96 2.98 -6.55 -11.78
CA VAL A 96 3.54 -5.25 -12.15
C VAL A 96 2.38 -4.29 -12.42
N ARG A 97 2.35 -3.17 -11.69
CA ARG A 97 1.32 -2.14 -11.85
C ARG A 97 1.36 -1.59 -13.28
N TYR A 98 0.18 -1.46 -13.87
CA TYR A 98 0.03 -0.84 -15.18
C TYR A 98 0.49 0.62 -15.15
N THR A 99 1.21 1.02 -16.19
CA THR A 99 1.81 2.35 -16.25
C THR A 99 0.75 3.44 -16.26
N ARG A 100 0.97 4.50 -15.48
CA ARG A 100 0.12 5.69 -15.52
C ARG A 100 0.27 6.41 -16.85
N VAL A 101 -0.86 6.84 -17.41
CA VAL A 101 -0.90 7.63 -18.65
C VAL A 101 -0.33 9.04 -18.50
N ALA A 102 -0.27 9.58 -17.27
CA ALA A 102 0.32 10.87 -16.97
C ALA A 102 0.95 10.84 -15.56
N SER A 103 2.05 11.57 -15.38
CA SER A 103 2.79 11.66 -14.12
C SER A 103 3.39 13.06 -13.94
N GLY A 104 3.56 13.50 -12.69
CA GLY A 104 4.21 14.75 -12.33
C GLY A 104 3.39 15.56 -11.33
N ALA A 105 4.04 16.51 -10.66
CA ALA A 105 3.46 17.22 -9.50
C ALA A 105 2.09 17.86 -9.80
N ALA A 106 1.89 18.44 -10.98
CA ALA A 106 0.61 19.04 -11.36
C ALA A 106 -0.51 17.98 -11.49
N VAL A 107 -0.18 16.82 -12.06
CA VAL A 107 -1.11 15.69 -12.23
C VAL A 107 -1.42 15.07 -10.87
N ASP A 108 -0.43 14.92 -10.00
CA ASP A 108 -0.63 14.36 -8.65
C ASP A 108 -1.48 15.29 -7.78
N MET A 109 -1.30 16.62 -7.87
CA MET A 109 -2.17 17.58 -7.19
C MET A 109 -3.60 17.54 -7.71
N ALA A 110 -3.79 17.45 -9.03
CA ALA A 110 -5.12 17.30 -9.61
C ALA A 110 -5.77 15.97 -9.22
N TYR A 111 -4.99 14.88 -9.18
CA TYR A 111 -5.46 13.59 -8.71
C TYR A 111 -5.93 13.63 -7.26
N ALA A 112 -5.17 14.29 -6.38
CA ALA A 112 -5.57 14.48 -4.99
C ALA A 112 -6.90 15.26 -4.86
N ARG A 113 -7.07 16.35 -5.63
CA ARG A 113 -8.34 17.09 -5.68
C ARG A 113 -9.51 16.22 -6.16
N ILE A 114 -9.30 15.43 -7.20
CA ILE A 114 -10.29 14.46 -7.71
C ILE A 114 -10.68 13.45 -6.62
N LEU A 115 -9.71 12.93 -5.86
CA LEU A 115 -9.96 12.00 -4.77
C LEU A 115 -10.63 12.65 -3.55
N GLN A 116 -10.49 13.96 -3.35
CA GLN A 116 -11.16 14.69 -2.26
C GLN A 116 -12.59 15.15 -2.61
N ALA A 117 -12.91 15.31 -3.89
CA ALA A 117 -14.24 15.79 -4.31
C ALA A 117 -15.36 14.80 -3.91
N ALA A 118 -16.40 15.25 -3.22
CA ALA A 118 -17.50 14.36 -2.81
C ALA A 118 -18.29 13.82 -4.02
N ASP A 119 -18.38 14.61 -5.09
CA ASP A 119 -19.04 14.25 -6.34
C ASP A 119 -18.25 14.79 -7.55
N VAL A 120 -18.37 14.13 -8.69
CA VAL A 120 -17.87 14.57 -10.00
C VAL A 120 -18.48 15.92 -10.39
N GLU A 121 -19.72 16.21 -9.99
CA GLU A 121 -20.36 17.50 -10.28
C GLU A 121 -19.67 18.67 -9.58
N LEU A 122 -19.10 18.44 -8.40
CA LEU A 122 -18.36 19.41 -7.60
C LEU A 122 -16.90 19.60 -8.05
N LEU A 123 -16.46 18.80 -9.02
CA LEU A 123 -15.12 18.89 -9.56
C LEU A 123 -14.98 20.13 -10.46
N ASP A 124 -13.87 20.85 -10.30
CA ASP A 124 -13.50 21.92 -11.23
C ASP A 124 -13.48 21.39 -12.66
N SER A 125 -14.04 22.18 -13.57
CA SER A 125 -13.98 21.99 -15.01
C SER A 125 -12.58 21.65 -15.53
N ALA A 126 -11.52 22.20 -14.91
CA ALA A 126 -10.13 21.95 -15.27
C ALA A 126 -9.67 20.51 -14.97
N ASP A 127 -10.23 19.86 -13.94
CA ASP A 127 -9.82 18.52 -13.50
C ASP A 127 -10.64 17.41 -14.21
N ARG A 128 -11.78 17.74 -14.83
CA ARG A 128 -12.67 16.76 -15.51
C ARG A 128 -12.00 16.00 -16.66
N PRO A 129 -11.23 16.65 -17.56
CA PRO A 129 -10.52 15.92 -18.62
C PRO A 129 -9.53 14.89 -18.06
N LEU A 130 -8.87 15.22 -16.95
CA LEU A 130 -7.93 14.32 -16.29
C LEU A 130 -8.64 13.13 -15.64
N LEU A 131 -9.78 13.35 -14.99
CA LEU A 131 -10.63 12.28 -14.47
C LEU A 131 -11.01 11.28 -15.57
N VAL A 132 -11.50 11.77 -16.72
CA VAL A 132 -11.88 10.91 -17.86
C VAL A 132 -10.68 10.12 -18.38
N LEU A 133 -9.51 10.77 -18.47
CA LEU A 133 -8.27 10.12 -18.89
C LEU A 133 -7.86 8.98 -17.93
N MET A 134 -7.93 9.22 -16.62
CA MET A 134 -7.61 8.22 -15.59
C MET A 134 -8.59 7.04 -15.60
N GLN A 135 -9.89 7.30 -15.71
CA GLN A 135 -10.92 6.25 -15.83
C GLN A 135 -10.72 5.40 -17.09
N THR A 136 -10.36 6.03 -18.20
CA THR A 136 -10.05 5.32 -19.46
C THR A 136 -8.81 4.45 -19.30
N SER A 137 -7.76 4.97 -18.65
CA SER A 137 -6.54 4.22 -18.35
C SER A 137 -6.80 3.01 -17.44
N ASN A 138 -7.62 3.14 -16.39
CA ASN A 138 -8.04 2.01 -15.56
C ASN A 138 -8.80 0.97 -16.38
N ARG A 139 -9.68 1.38 -17.29
CA ARG A 139 -10.46 0.47 -18.14
C ARG A 139 -9.56 -0.34 -19.08
N GLU A 140 -8.60 0.31 -19.71
CA GLU A 140 -7.61 -0.37 -20.56
C GLU A 140 -6.77 -1.36 -19.75
N ALA A 141 -6.30 -0.94 -18.56
CA ALA A 141 -5.58 -1.81 -17.64
C ALA A 141 -6.44 -3.02 -17.23
N PHE A 142 -7.71 -2.82 -16.89
CA PHE A 142 -8.63 -3.89 -16.54
C PHE A 142 -8.80 -4.91 -17.67
N VAL A 143 -9.04 -4.44 -18.90
CA VAL A 143 -9.17 -5.34 -20.06
C VAL A 143 -7.89 -6.15 -20.25
N LYS A 144 -6.72 -5.51 -20.17
CA LYS A 144 -5.44 -6.21 -20.27
C LYS A 144 -5.25 -7.23 -19.15
N TRP A 145 -5.50 -6.84 -17.90
CA TRP A 145 -5.43 -7.73 -16.73
C TRP A 145 -6.32 -8.95 -16.90
N SER A 146 -7.58 -8.74 -17.31
CA SER A 146 -8.58 -9.80 -17.49
C SER A 146 -8.24 -10.81 -18.59
N ASN A 147 -7.41 -10.41 -19.56
CA ASN A 147 -6.94 -11.28 -20.64
C ASN A 147 -5.64 -11.97 -20.26
N THR A 148 -4.70 -11.25 -19.64
CA THR A 148 -3.39 -11.78 -19.25
C THR A 148 -3.48 -12.79 -18.11
N HIS A 149 -4.36 -12.57 -17.13
CA HIS A 149 -4.43 -13.40 -15.92
C HIS A 149 -5.69 -14.26 -15.86
N ARG A 150 -6.38 -14.45 -16.99
CA ARG A 150 -7.67 -15.14 -17.03
C ARG A 150 -7.60 -16.56 -16.50
N GLU A 151 -6.69 -17.36 -17.06
CA GLU A 151 -6.54 -18.78 -16.74
C GLU A 151 -6.02 -18.93 -15.31
N LEU A 152 -5.03 -18.10 -14.96
CA LEU A 152 -4.38 -18.11 -13.65
C LEU A 152 -5.34 -17.79 -12.50
N LEU A 153 -6.22 -16.79 -12.68
CA LEU A 153 -7.15 -16.33 -11.64
C LEU A 153 -8.58 -16.83 -11.86
N CYS A 154 -8.82 -17.70 -12.84
CA CYS A 154 -10.16 -18.16 -13.23
C CYS A 154 -11.16 -17.02 -13.50
N ILE A 155 -10.72 -15.95 -14.17
CA ILE A 155 -11.52 -14.75 -14.38
C ILE A 155 -12.69 -15.05 -15.34
N PRO A 156 -13.94 -14.73 -14.95
CA PRO A 156 -15.10 -14.93 -15.82
C PRO A 156 -15.01 -14.13 -17.11
N VAL A 157 -15.57 -14.68 -18.19
CA VAL A 157 -15.66 -13.97 -19.47
C VAL A 157 -16.62 -12.79 -19.35
N THR A 158 -16.11 -11.59 -19.59
CA THR A 158 -16.92 -10.37 -19.66
C THR A 158 -17.65 -10.29 -21.01
N ARG A 159 -18.91 -9.85 -21.01
CA ARG A 159 -19.80 -9.97 -22.18
C ARG A 159 -19.58 -8.86 -23.22
N LYS A 160 -18.81 -7.80 -22.90
CA LYS A 160 -18.72 -6.57 -23.70
C LYS A 160 -17.32 -6.31 -24.24
N ARG A 161 -17.24 -5.69 -25.42
CA ARG A 161 -16.01 -5.10 -25.98
C ARG A 161 -15.43 -3.97 -25.11
N ARG A 162 -16.24 -3.39 -24.22
CA ARG A 162 -15.86 -2.40 -23.21
C ARG A 162 -16.30 -2.92 -21.84
N ALA A 163 -15.58 -3.91 -21.33
CA ALA A 163 -15.85 -4.46 -20.02
C ALA A 163 -15.50 -3.44 -18.93
N GLU A 164 -16.32 -3.39 -17.89
CA GLU A 164 -16.09 -2.59 -16.70
C GLU A 164 -15.88 -3.51 -15.50
N VAL A 165 -15.12 -3.04 -14.52
CA VAL A 165 -14.83 -3.81 -13.29
C VAL A 165 -16.13 -4.17 -12.56
N SER A 166 -17.16 -3.33 -12.65
CA SER A 166 -18.48 -3.55 -12.06
C SER A 166 -19.17 -4.84 -12.50
N GLU A 167 -18.88 -5.32 -13.72
CA GLU A 167 -19.43 -6.59 -14.22
C GLU A 167 -18.88 -7.80 -13.45
N LEU A 168 -17.70 -7.65 -12.83
CA LEU A 168 -17.07 -8.69 -12.03
C LEU A 168 -17.27 -8.50 -10.53
N HIS A 169 -17.95 -7.44 -10.06
CA HIS A 169 -18.16 -7.22 -8.62
C HIS A 169 -18.66 -8.46 -7.86
N PRO A 170 -19.73 -9.17 -8.31
CA PRO A 170 -20.20 -10.35 -7.58
C PRO A 170 -19.12 -11.43 -7.45
N TRP A 171 -18.35 -11.65 -8.52
CA TRP A 171 -17.29 -12.65 -8.55
C TRP A 171 -16.07 -12.22 -7.71
N LEU A 172 -15.67 -10.95 -7.79
CA LEU A 172 -14.54 -10.39 -7.02
C LEU A 172 -14.80 -10.48 -5.51
N MET A 173 -16.06 -10.30 -5.09
CA MET A 173 -16.45 -10.42 -3.68
C MET A 173 -16.30 -11.84 -3.12
N ASP A 174 -16.28 -12.84 -3.99
CA ASP A 174 -16.08 -14.25 -3.61
C ASP A 174 -14.62 -14.71 -3.91
N ASN A 175 -13.82 -13.88 -4.58
CA ASN A 175 -12.44 -14.18 -5.00
C ASN A 175 -11.50 -13.04 -4.59
N TYR A 176 -11.29 -12.89 -3.28
CA TYR A 176 -10.52 -11.77 -2.68
C TYR A 176 -9.08 -11.68 -3.21
N VAL A 177 -8.43 -12.81 -3.49
CA VAL A 177 -7.07 -12.83 -4.04
C VAL A 177 -7.03 -12.15 -5.42
N ALA A 178 -8.01 -12.45 -6.29
CA ALA A 178 -8.13 -11.81 -7.59
C ALA A 178 -8.44 -10.31 -7.47
N MET A 179 -9.23 -9.92 -6.45
CA MET A 179 -9.50 -8.51 -6.16
C MET A 179 -8.25 -7.75 -5.70
N ARG A 180 -7.48 -8.28 -4.73
CA ARG A 180 -6.19 -7.71 -4.31
C ARG A 180 -5.24 -7.58 -5.52
N HIS A 181 -5.17 -8.61 -6.35
CA HIS A 181 -4.35 -8.62 -7.56
C HIS A 181 -4.80 -7.57 -8.59
N LEU A 182 -6.11 -7.39 -8.81
CA LEU A 182 -6.63 -6.34 -9.69
C LEU A 182 -6.23 -4.95 -9.19
N HIS A 183 -6.44 -4.63 -7.91
CA HIS A 183 -6.10 -3.31 -7.37
C HIS A 183 -4.59 -3.05 -7.31
N ALA A 184 -3.77 -4.10 -7.18
CA ALA A 184 -2.32 -3.99 -7.36
C ALA A 184 -1.94 -3.68 -8.82
N TYR A 185 -2.69 -4.21 -9.78
CA TYR A 185 -2.46 -4.00 -11.22
C TYR A 185 -2.89 -2.61 -11.73
N LEU A 186 -4.02 -2.07 -11.27
CA LEU A 186 -4.59 -0.83 -11.82
C LEU A 186 -3.67 0.40 -11.61
N PRO A 187 -3.58 1.33 -12.58
CA PRO A 187 -2.76 2.54 -12.45
C PRO A 187 -3.33 3.53 -11.42
N TYR A 188 -4.66 3.61 -11.31
CA TYR A 188 -5.40 4.48 -10.39
C TYR A 188 -6.39 3.67 -9.53
N ALA A 189 -5.88 2.77 -8.70
CA ALA A 189 -6.69 1.85 -7.89
C ALA A 189 -7.63 2.55 -6.90
N VAL A 190 -7.18 3.64 -6.27
CA VAL A 190 -8.00 4.40 -5.31
C VAL A 190 -9.19 5.07 -6.00
N LEU A 191 -8.97 5.59 -7.23
CA LEU A 191 -10.05 6.14 -8.04
C LEU A 191 -11.10 5.08 -8.42
N GLU A 192 -10.64 3.85 -8.72
CA GLU A 192 -11.54 2.73 -8.99
C GLU A 192 -12.41 2.43 -7.76
N ILE A 193 -11.80 2.24 -6.60
CA ILE A 193 -12.51 1.92 -5.35
C ILE A 193 -13.49 3.02 -4.96
N LYS A 194 -13.11 4.30 -5.14
CA LYS A 194 -13.99 5.44 -4.87
C LYS A 194 -15.29 5.40 -5.67
N SER A 195 -15.30 4.77 -6.84
CA SER A 195 -16.50 4.63 -7.67
C SER A 195 -17.42 3.47 -7.24
N TRP A 196 -16.98 2.62 -6.31
CA TRP A 196 -17.75 1.46 -5.89
C TRP A 196 -18.83 1.85 -4.87
N PRO A 197 -19.99 1.16 -4.89
CA PRO A 197 -20.97 1.28 -3.83
C PRO A 197 -20.34 0.96 -2.45
N ILE A 198 -20.62 1.81 -1.45
CA ILE A 198 -20.08 1.65 -0.10
C ILE A 198 -20.38 0.27 0.51
N ALA A 199 -21.53 -0.33 0.17
CA ALA A 199 -21.88 -1.68 0.61
C ALA A 199 -20.90 -2.75 0.13
N LEU A 200 -20.33 -2.61 -1.07
CA LEU A 200 -19.29 -3.51 -1.57
C LEU A 200 -17.96 -3.29 -0.88
N ILE A 201 -17.61 -2.03 -0.60
CA ILE A 201 -16.39 -1.68 0.15
C ILE A 201 -16.45 -2.29 1.55
N ILE A 202 -17.58 -2.15 2.25
CA ILE A 202 -17.78 -2.77 3.58
C ILE A 202 -17.71 -4.30 3.49
N LYS A 203 -18.33 -4.92 2.46
CA LYS A 203 -18.25 -6.37 2.27
C LYS A 203 -16.79 -6.81 2.08
N TRP A 204 -16.03 -6.08 1.28
CA TRP A 204 -14.61 -6.33 1.06
C TRP A 204 -13.80 -6.16 2.35
N GLY A 205 -13.93 -5.04 3.07
CA GLY A 205 -13.18 -4.82 4.31
C GLY A 205 -13.47 -5.88 5.37
N LYS A 206 -14.71 -6.36 5.48
CA LYS A 206 -15.04 -7.52 6.35
C LYS A 206 -14.27 -8.78 5.98
N ALA A 207 -14.07 -9.03 4.69
CA ALA A 207 -13.28 -10.17 4.22
C ALA A 207 -11.78 -9.96 4.49
N GLU A 208 -11.24 -8.75 4.27
CA GLU A 208 -9.85 -8.41 4.54
C GLU A 208 -9.52 -8.55 6.03
N VAL A 209 -10.34 -7.95 6.90
CA VAL A 209 -10.22 -8.08 8.37
C VAL A 209 -10.22 -9.55 8.78
N PHE A 210 -11.13 -10.34 8.22
CA PHE A 210 -11.18 -11.77 8.51
C PHE A 210 -9.91 -12.49 8.09
N CYS A 211 -9.41 -12.26 6.87
CA CYS A 211 -8.14 -12.82 6.41
C CYS A 211 -6.98 -12.45 7.34
N GLU A 212 -6.86 -11.19 7.73
CA GLU A 212 -5.80 -10.73 8.64
C GLU A 212 -5.90 -11.35 10.03
N GLN A 213 -7.11 -11.48 10.57
CA GLN A 213 -7.35 -12.14 11.85
C GLN A 213 -6.98 -13.63 11.80
N MET A 214 -7.42 -14.33 10.75
CA MET A 214 -7.09 -15.74 10.57
C MET A 214 -5.59 -15.97 10.39
N ALA A 215 -4.92 -15.11 9.61
CA ALA A 215 -3.47 -15.14 9.46
C ALA A 215 -2.75 -14.89 10.79
N ALA A 216 -3.22 -13.94 11.61
CA ALA A 216 -2.67 -13.70 12.94
C ALA A 216 -2.81 -14.92 13.86
N LEU A 217 -3.96 -15.60 13.85
CA LEU A 217 -4.16 -16.82 14.64
C LEU A 217 -3.20 -17.93 14.21
N LEU A 218 -3.02 -18.15 12.90
CA LEU A 218 -2.07 -19.12 12.38
C LEU A 218 -0.63 -18.77 12.81
N ARG A 219 -0.21 -17.51 12.64
CA ARG A 219 1.13 -17.05 13.06
C ARG A 219 1.39 -17.32 14.53
N ILE A 220 0.48 -16.90 15.41
CA ILE A 220 0.62 -17.10 16.87
C ILE A 220 0.62 -18.60 17.21
N SER A 221 -0.14 -19.43 16.49
CA SER A 221 -0.13 -20.88 16.71
C SER A 221 1.17 -21.56 16.29
N GLY A 222 1.80 -21.06 15.22
CA GLY A 222 3.06 -21.57 14.68
C GLY A 222 4.30 -21.11 15.44
N ASP A 223 4.24 -19.96 16.10
CA ASP A 223 5.37 -19.36 16.82
C ASP A 223 5.77 -20.21 18.05
N MET A 224 6.95 -20.84 17.97
CA MET A 224 7.49 -21.72 19.01
C MET A 224 7.97 -20.95 20.25
N GLU A 225 8.17 -19.63 20.16
CA GLU A 225 8.58 -18.78 21.29
C GLU A 225 7.38 -18.42 22.18
N GLN A 226 6.15 -18.53 21.67
CA GLN A 226 4.94 -18.27 22.44
C GLN A 226 4.61 -19.39 23.43
N LYS A 227 3.87 -19.01 24.48
CA LYS A 227 3.33 -19.96 25.47
C LYS A 227 2.46 -21.01 24.78
N ASN A 228 2.65 -22.29 25.13
CA ASN A 228 1.90 -23.41 24.56
C ASN A 228 0.37 -23.24 24.67
N GLU A 229 -0.11 -22.61 25.75
CA GLU A 229 -1.52 -22.30 25.95
C GLU A 229 -2.06 -21.32 24.90
N ALA A 230 -1.30 -20.28 24.57
CA ALA A 230 -1.69 -19.30 23.56
C ALA A 230 -1.74 -19.94 22.17
N ARG A 231 -0.72 -20.74 21.85
CA ARG A 231 -0.64 -21.44 20.56
C ARG A 231 -1.81 -22.39 20.35
N LYS A 232 -2.11 -23.22 21.36
CA LYS A 232 -3.23 -24.15 21.34
C LYS A 232 -4.56 -23.41 21.24
N TYR A 233 -4.72 -22.33 21.99
CA TYR A 233 -5.93 -21.50 21.94
C TYR A 233 -6.15 -20.89 20.54
N CYS A 234 -5.11 -20.35 19.91
CA CYS A 234 -5.19 -19.78 18.56
C CYS A 234 -5.48 -20.86 17.50
N SER A 235 -4.86 -22.03 17.60
CA SER A 235 -5.14 -23.17 16.69
C SER A 235 -6.60 -23.64 16.83
N GLU A 236 -7.10 -23.86 18.05
CA GLU A 236 -8.50 -24.25 18.27
C GLU A 236 -9.50 -23.18 17.79
N TRP A 237 -9.15 -21.90 17.95
CA TRP A 237 -9.97 -20.81 17.46
C TRP A 237 -9.97 -20.74 15.93
N HIS A 238 -8.81 -20.84 15.30
CA HIS A 238 -8.69 -20.90 13.84
C HIS A 238 -9.54 -22.04 13.26
N ASP A 239 -9.43 -23.25 13.82
CA ASP A 239 -10.18 -24.42 13.36
C ASP A 239 -11.69 -24.23 13.54
N ALA A 240 -12.12 -23.58 14.63
CA ALA A 240 -13.53 -23.26 14.85
C ALA A 240 -14.08 -22.27 13.81
N CYS A 241 -13.26 -21.32 13.35
CA CYS A 241 -13.63 -20.39 12.27
C CYS A 241 -13.71 -21.08 10.90
N MET A 242 -12.95 -22.16 10.70
CA MET A 242 -12.92 -22.96 9.47
C MET A 242 -13.84 -24.19 9.51
N ALA A 243 -14.68 -24.31 10.55
CA ALA A 243 -15.53 -25.46 10.75
C ALA A 243 -16.49 -25.70 9.56
N PRO A 244 -16.60 -26.95 9.05
CA PRO A 244 -17.50 -27.27 7.95
C PRO A 244 -18.95 -26.90 8.26
N GLY A 245 -19.61 -26.22 7.33
CA GLY A 245 -21.01 -25.79 7.48
C GLY A 245 -21.22 -24.48 8.25
N LEU A 246 -20.15 -23.84 8.72
CA LEU A 246 -20.23 -22.50 9.29
C LEU A 246 -20.43 -21.47 8.17
N SER A 247 -21.45 -20.61 8.29
CA SER A 247 -21.65 -19.53 7.33
C SER A 247 -20.52 -18.50 7.40
N THR A 248 -20.19 -17.84 6.28
CA THR A 248 -19.15 -16.81 6.22
C THR A 248 -19.34 -15.72 7.27
N THR A 249 -20.57 -15.25 7.46
CA THR A 249 -20.89 -14.22 8.47
C THR A 249 -20.64 -14.71 9.89
N ALA A 250 -20.96 -15.98 10.19
CA ALA A 250 -20.70 -16.55 11.50
C ALA A 250 -19.20 -16.76 11.75
N ALA A 251 -18.45 -17.19 10.73
CA ALA A 251 -16.99 -17.30 10.80
C ALA A 251 -16.34 -15.92 11.05
N GLN A 252 -16.77 -14.89 10.33
CA GLN A 252 -16.33 -13.51 10.53
C GLN A 252 -16.62 -13.01 11.95
N ALA A 253 -17.84 -13.21 12.44
CA ALA A 253 -18.21 -12.81 13.80
C ALA A 253 -17.39 -13.55 14.87
N LEU A 254 -17.06 -14.82 14.64
CA LEU A 254 -16.24 -15.63 15.54
C LEU A 254 -14.79 -15.16 15.58
N ALA A 255 -14.19 -14.84 14.42
CA ALA A 255 -12.84 -14.30 14.33
C ALA A 255 -12.72 -12.89 14.93
N GLN A 256 -13.78 -12.08 14.82
CA GLN A 256 -13.82 -10.72 15.37
C GLN A 256 -14.17 -10.66 16.87
N SER A 257 -14.38 -11.80 17.53
CA SER A 257 -14.88 -11.86 18.92
C SER A 257 -13.99 -11.06 19.90
N PRO A 258 -14.48 -9.94 20.46
CA PRO A 258 -13.68 -9.09 21.35
C PRO A 258 -13.24 -9.81 22.62
N ASP A 259 -14.10 -10.67 23.16
CA ASP A 259 -13.80 -11.43 24.38
C ASP A 259 -12.67 -12.43 24.16
N ARG A 260 -12.59 -13.04 22.98
CA ARG A 260 -11.52 -13.97 22.62
C ARG A 260 -10.18 -13.25 22.44
N TRP A 261 -10.19 -12.10 21.76
CA TRP A 261 -9.01 -11.25 21.63
C TRP A 261 -8.52 -10.75 23.00
N LYS A 262 -9.42 -10.25 23.84
CA LYS A 262 -9.09 -9.82 25.21
C LYS A 262 -8.55 -10.97 26.07
N ARG A 263 -9.05 -12.19 25.87
CA ARG A 263 -8.50 -13.37 26.55
C ARG A 263 -7.08 -13.66 26.09
N LEU A 264 -6.82 -13.56 24.78
CA LEU A 264 -5.52 -13.81 24.20
C LEU A 264 -4.43 -12.83 24.70
N GLU A 265 -4.80 -11.57 24.98
CA GLU A 265 -3.91 -10.54 25.56
C GLU A 265 -3.31 -10.93 26.93
N HIS A 266 -3.85 -11.95 27.62
CA HIS A 266 -3.26 -12.45 28.87
C HIS A 266 -1.96 -13.23 28.62
N TRP A 267 -1.74 -13.70 27.39
CA TRP A 267 -0.56 -14.48 27.04
C TRP A 267 0.38 -13.73 26.10
N ILE A 268 -0.14 -12.88 25.21
CA ILE A 268 0.63 -12.16 24.20
C ILE A 268 0.41 -10.64 24.31
N PRO A 269 1.35 -9.80 23.86
CA PRO A 269 1.16 -8.36 23.79
C PRO A 269 -0.02 -7.98 22.87
N ALA A 270 -0.73 -6.90 23.23
CA ALA A 270 -1.87 -6.39 22.45
C ALA A 270 -1.49 -6.00 21.01
N SER A 271 -0.22 -5.65 20.75
CA SER A 271 0.31 -5.34 19.42
C SER A 271 0.19 -6.50 18.43
N CYS A 272 0.29 -7.74 18.92
CA CYS A 272 0.14 -8.95 18.11
C CYS A 272 -1.33 -9.26 17.78
N GLY A 273 -2.27 -8.59 18.45
CA GLY A 273 -3.69 -8.74 18.23
C GLY A 273 -4.15 -8.12 16.91
N ARG A 274 -5.29 -8.60 16.39
CA ARG A 274 -6.02 -8.00 15.25
C ARG A 274 -7.47 -7.70 15.62
N ALA A 275 -7.69 -7.38 16.89
CA ALA A 275 -8.97 -6.90 17.39
C ALA A 275 -9.25 -5.48 16.86
N ARG A 276 -10.52 -5.17 16.64
CA ARG A 276 -10.92 -3.80 16.34
C ARG A 276 -10.61 -2.90 17.55
N PRO A 277 -9.91 -1.76 17.36
CA PRO A 277 -9.72 -0.78 18.43
C PRO A 277 -11.05 -0.26 18.99
N PRO A 278 -11.12 0.07 20.30
CA PRO A 278 -12.36 0.46 20.96
C PRO A 278 -12.88 1.84 20.52
N ASP A 279 -12.00 2.69 20.01
CA ASP A 279 -12.26 4.04 19.51
C ASP A 279 -12.71 4.09 18.05
N ILE A 280 -12.60 2.97 17.32
CA ILE A 280 -12.98 2.88 15.90
C ILE A 280 -14.34 2.18 15.78
N SER A 281 -15.26 2.78 15.03
CA SER A 281 -16.57 2.19 14.76
C SER A 281 -16.48 0.97 13.83
N ASP A 282 -17.53 0.15 13.79
CA ASP A 282 -17.58 -1.01 12.88
C ASP A 282 -17.48 -0.60 11.41
N LEU A 283 -18.07 0.54 11.06
CA LEU A 283 -18.04 1.04 9.70
C LEU A 283 -16.63 1.48 9.32
N GLU A 284 -15.97 2.26 10.18
CA GLU A 284 -14.60 2.71 9.95
C GLU A 284 -13.64 1.52 9.86
N TRP A 285 -13.75 0.55 10.77
CA TRP A 285 -12.89 -0.64 10.76
C TRP A 285 -12.97 -1.46 9.48
N ASN A 286 -14.13 -1.48 8.81
CA ASN A 286 -14.33 -2.23 7.58
C ASN A 286 -14.11 -1.38 6.30
N VAL A 287 -13.65 -0.13 6.43
CA VAL A 287 -13.43 0.80 5.30
C VAL A 287 -12.02 1.41 5.33
N LEU A 288 -11.37 1.44 6.50
CA LEU A 288 -9.94 1.75 6.68
C LEU A 288 -9.05 0.67 6.04
#